data_AF-A0A0G2ZFC5-F1
#
_entry.id   AF-A0A0G2ZFC5-F1
#
_cell.length_a   1.000
_cell.length_b   1.000
_cell.length_c   1.000
_cell.angle_alpha   90.00
_cell.angle_beta   90.00
_cell.angle_gamma   90.00
#
_symmetry.space_group_name_H-M   'P 1'
#
loop_
_entity.id
_entity.type
_entity.pdbx_description
1 polymer ?
#
loop_
_entity_poly.entity_id
_entity_poly.type
_entity_poly.pdbx_seq_one_letter_code
_entity_poly.pdbx_strand_id
1 'polypeptide(L)' 'MRELRFSQAMELVETISNYFDEQGDEIDIEDAIELYEKGMDLLMFCREKLAVVQSKKEEIDKKYRELLGENG' A
#
# COMPACT_ATOMS: atom_id res chain seq x y z
N MET A 1 -8.91 -0.20 -16.32
CA MET A 1 -9.03 0.08 -14.88
C MET A 1 -8.30 1.37 -14.59
N ARG A 2 -8.88 2.31 -13.83
CA ARG A 2 -8.10 3.46 -13.32
C ARG A 2 -7.06 2.89 -12.35
N GLU A 3 -5.78 3.22 -12.53
CA GLU A 3 -4.76 2.89 -11.54
C GLU A 3 -5.13 3.54 -10.20
N LEU A 4 -5.30 2.74 -9.16
CA LEU A 4 -5.56 3.26 -7.82
C LEU A 4 -4.33 4.04 -7.32
N ARG A 5 -4.53 5.16 -6.62
CA ARG A 5 -3.43 5.84 -5.92
C ARG A 5 -3.14 5.14 -4.59
N PHE A 6 -1.93 5.29 -4.07
CA PHE A 6 -1.54 4.71 -2.77
C PHE A 6 -2.48 5.13 -1.64
N SER A 7 -2.81 6.42 -1.54
CA SER A 7 -3.72 6.93 -0.50
C SER A 7 -5.12 6.31 -0.60
N GLN A 8 -5.62 6.11 -1.81
CA GLN A 8 -6.92 5.49 -2.03
C GLN A 8 -6.92 4.01 -1.67
N ALA A 9 -5.81 3.31 -1.89
CA ALA A 9 -5.67 1.91 -1.48
C ALA A 9 -5.65 1.81 0.04
N MET A 10 -4.94 2.72 0.71
CA MET A 10 -4.91 2.80 2.17
C MET A 10 -6.29 3.14 2.77
N GLU A 11 -7.02 4.09 2.19
CA GLU A 11 -8.39 4.42 2.61
C GLU A 11 -9.32 3.18 2.51
N LEU A 12 -9.16 2.36 1.46
CA LEU A 12 -9.93 1.12 1.33
C LEU A 12 -9.51 0.07 2.36
N VAL A 13 -8.21 -0.07 2.67
CA VAL A 13 -7.73 -0.96 3.74
C VAL A 13 -8.31 -0.53 5.10
N GLU A 14 -8.27 0.76 5.42
CA GLU A 14 -8.91 1.30 6.63
C GLU A 14 -10.41 1.02 6.65
N THR A 15 -11.10 1.19 5.52
CA THR A 15 -12.53 0.91 5.41
C THR A 15 -12.83 -0.56 5.73
N ILE A 16 -12.04 -1.49 5.17
CA ILE A 16 -12.20 -2.93 5.46
C ILE A 16 -11.92 -3.21 6.93
N SER A 17 -10.84 -2.64 7.50
CA SER A 17 -10.50 -2.82 8.92
C SER A 17 -11.61 -2.33 9.83
N ASN A 18 -12.11 -1.11 9.59
CA ASN A 18 -13.19 -0.53 10.39
C ASN A 18 -14.47 -1.36 10.29
N TYR A 19 -14.77 -1.92 9.12
CA TYR A 19 -15.91 -2.81 8.97
C TYR A 19 -15.79 -4.07 9.83
N PHE A 20 -14.60 -4.68 9.90
CA PHE A 20 -14.35 -5.80 10.82
C PHE A 20 -14.43 -5.38 12.29
N ASP A 21 -13.92 -4.20 12.65
CA ASP A 21 -13.95 -3.70 14.03
C ASP A 21 -15.38 -3.38 14.49
N GLU A 22 -16.23 -2.85 13.59
CA GLU A 22 -17.59 -2.43 13.89
C GLU A 22 -18.62 -3.55 13.79
N GLN A 23 -18.43 -4.51 12.88
CA GLN A 23 -19.44 -5.50 12.51
C GLN A 23 -18.93 -6.95 12.58
N GLY A 24 -17.71 -7.19 13.06
CA GLY A 24 -17.02 -8.49 13.02
C GLY A 24 -17.84 -9.70 13.49
N ASP A 25 -18.64 -9.54 14.53
CA ASP A 25 -19.47 -10.62 15.10
C ASP A 25 -20.75 -10.91 14.28
N GLU A 26 -21.14 -10.00 13.38
CA GLU A 26 -22.35 -10.08 12.56
C GLU A 26 -22.04 -10.41 11.09
N ILE A 27 -20.77 -10.41 10.70
CA ILE A 27 -20.32 -10.73 9.34
C ILE A 27 -20.43 -12.24 9.09
N ASP A 28 -21.05 -12.59 7.98
CA ASP A 28 -21.09 -13.95 7.48
C ASP A 28 -19.69 -14.44 7.07
N ILE A 29 -19.36 -15.70 7.34
CA ILE A 29 -17.99 -16.19 7.19
C ILE A 29 -17.50 -16.15 5.73
N GLU A 30 -18.39 -16.37 4.76
CA GLU A 30 -18.07 -16.24 3.34
C GLU A 30 -17.71 -14.79 2.98
N ASP A 31 -18.48 -13.81 3.49
CA ASP A 31 -18.22 -12.39 3.25
C ASP A 31 -16.93 -11.92 3.95
N ALA A 32 -16.65 -12.43 5.15
CA ALA A 32 -15.40 -12.16 5.86
C ALA A 32 -14.18 -12.60 5.04
N ILE A 33 -14.22 -13.79 4.46
CA ILE A 33 -13.11 -14.32 3.65
C ILE A 33 -12.89 -13.43 2.43
N GLU A 34 -13.94 -13.04 1.70
CA GLU A 34 -13.80 -12.15 0.55
C GLU A 34 -13.19 -10.79 0.90
N LEU A 35 -13.62 -10.20 2.03
CA LEU A 35 -13.09 -8.92 2.50
C LEU A 35 -11.62 -9.04 2.90
N TYR A 36 -11.24 -10.17 3.48
CA TYR A 36 -9.86 -10.46 3.84
C TYR A 36 -8.97 -10.56 2.60
N GLU A 37 -9.41 -11.28 1.57
CA GLU A 37 -8.71 -11.39 0.28
C GLU A 37 -8.55 -10.01 -0.37
N LYS A 38 -9.61 -9.20 -0.41
CA LYS A 38 -9.56 -7.81 -0.94
C LYS A 38 -8.59 -6.93 -0.14
N GLY A 39 -8.58 -7.05 1.19
CA GLY A 39 -7.63 -6.34 2.05
C GLY A 39 -6.19 -6.74 1.76
N MET A 40 -5.93 -8.04 1.58
CA MET A 40 -4.60 -8.56 1.24
C MET A 40 -4.12 -8.05 -0.12
N ASP A 41 -4.97 -8.05 -1.14
CA ASP A 41 -4.63 -7.52 -2.47
C ASP A 41 -4.27 -6.02 -2.42
N LEU A 42 -5.03 -5.23 -1.65
CA LEU A 42 -4.74 -3.81 -1.45
C LEU A 42 -3.41 -3.59 -0.73
N LEU A 43 -3.10 -4.39 0.30
CA LEU A 43 -1.84 -4.33 1.02
C LEU A 43 -0.65 -4.70 0.12
N MET A 44 -0.80 -5.74 -0.72
CA MET A 44 0.20 -6.11 -1.72
C MET A 44 0.47 -4.97 -2.70
N PHE A 45 -0.60 -4.36 -3.21
CA PHE A 45 -0.51 -3.20 -4.10
C PHE A 45 0.20 -2.00 -3.44
N CYS A 46 -0.12 -1.71 -2.17
CA CYS A 46 0.56 -0.66 -1.40
C CYS A 46 2.06 -0.95 -1.25
N ARG A 47 2.42 -2.19 -0.93
CA ARG A 47 3.82 -2.63 -0.80
C ARG A 47 4.60 -2.45 -2.11
N GLU A 48 4.01 -2.81 -3.25
CA GLU A 48 4.64 -2.62 -4.56
C GLU A 48 4.92 -1.14 -4.86
N LYS A 49 3.96 -0.26 -4.57
CA LYS A 49 4.17 1.18 -4.75
C LYS A 49 5.28 1.72 -3.86
N LEU A 50 5.36 1.27 -2.61
CA LEU A 50 6.43 1.67 -1.69
C LEU A 50 7.80 1.23 -2.20
N ALA A 51 7.91 0.01 -2.73
CA ALA A 51 9.15 -0.48 -3.33
C ALA A 51 9.60 0.39 -4.51
N VAL A 52 8.67 0.80 -5.37
CA VAL A 52 8.96 1.73 -6.49
C VAL A 52 9.44 3.10 -5.98
N VAL A 53 8.79 3.63 -4.94
CA VAL A 53 9.19 4.93 -4.34
C VAL A 53 10.58 4.83 -3.71
N GLN A 54 10.88 3.74 -2.99
CA GLN A 54 12.20 3.51 -2.39
C GLN A 54 13.29 3.47 -3.46
N SER A 55 13.10 2.69 -4.53
CA SER A 55 14.06 2.60 -5.63
C SER A 55 14.29 3.96 -6.29
N LYS A 56 13.22 4.73 -6.55
CA LYS A 56 13.34 6.09 -7.10
C LYS A 56 14.09 7.04 -6.16
N LYS A 57 13.87 6.93 -4.85
CA LYS A 57 14.60 7.72 -3.85
C LYS A 57 16.09 7.41 -3.92
N GLU A 58 16.47 6.14 -3.93
CA GLU A 58 17.88 5.72 -4.00
C GLU A 58 18.58 6.25 -5.26
N GLU A 59 17.88 6.26 -6.40
CA GLU A 59 18.39 6.88 -7.64
C GLU A 59 18.58 8.40 -7.51
N ILE A 60 17.63 9.10 -6.90
CA ILE A 60 17.71 10.55 -6.66
C ILE A 60 18.89 10.85 -5.71
N ASP A 61 19.00 10.11 -4.62
CA ASP A 61 20.08 10.26 -3.65
C ASP A 61 21.45 10.01 -4.29
N LYS A 62 21.56 9.03 -5.19
CA LYS A 62 22.77 8.78 -5.97
C LYS A 62 23.13 9.97 -6.87
N LYS A 63 22.17 10.47 -7.66
CA LYS A 63 22.37 11.64 -8.52
C LYS A 63 22.77 12.88 -7.70
N TYR A 64 22.20 13.04 -6.52
CA TYR A 64 22.53 14.15 -5.62
C TYR A 64 23.97 14.05 -5.09
N ARG A 65 24.43 12.87 -4.67
CA ARG A 65 25.83 12.67 -4.26
C ARG A 65 26.82 12.94 -5.40
N GLU A 66 26.52 12.47 -6.61
CA GLU A 66 27.32 12.74 -7.80
C GLU A 66 27.41 14.25 -8.10
N LEU A 67 26.31 15.00 -7.93
CA LEU A 67 26.30 16.47 -8.08
C LEU A 67 27.14 17.19 -7.03
N LEU A 68 27.18 16.70 -5.80
CA LEU A 68 27.96 17.29 -4.71
C LEU A 68 29.47 16.97 -4.79
N GLY A 69 29.89 16.10 -5.71
CA GLY A 69 31.28 15.68 -5.83
C GLY A 69 31.75 14.81 -4.65
N GLU A 70 30.82 14.25 -3.87
CA GLU A 70 31.10 13.26 -2.84
C GLU A 70 31.37 11.89 -3.49
N ASN A 71 32.46 11.81 -4.25
CA ASN A 71 33.07 10.55 -4.62
C ASN A 71 33.94 10.14 -3.43
N GLY A 72 33.54 9.07 -2.73
CA GLY A 72 34.35 8.47 -1.67
C GLY A 72 35.75 8.08 -2.15
#